data_AF-A0A0P4UNM9-F1
#
_entry.id   AF-A0A0P4UNM9-F1
#
_cell.length_a   1.000
_cell.length_b   1.000
_cell.length_c   1.000
_cell.angle_alpha   90.00
_cell.angle_beta   90.00
_cell.angle_gamma   90.00
#
_symmetry.space_group_name_H-M   'P 1'
#
loop_
_entity.id
_entity.type
_entity.pdbx_description
1 polymer ?
#
loop_
_entity_poly.entity_id
_entity_poly.type
_entity_poly.pdbx_seq_one_letter_code
_entity_poly.pdbx_strand_id
1 'polypeptide(L)'
;MSQLARQVGISRAGLGWLCLKQGAPDEETAKKIAQIIEVDLTQVARLVHESKLEKLAAQNKLTYATKFSKVGTKQPVPVENAIAGLNIVVRAFHEVIQTIPEEDQPSDFQMYKQAYEIVKGQFLGNRKVSKRQQARSGN
;
A
#
# COMPACT_ATOMS: atom_id res chain seq x y z
N MET A 1 12.02 -8.65 13.28
CA MET A 1 10.79 -8.80 14.10
C MET A 1 10.35 -7.42 14.55
N SER A 2 9.09 -7.02 14.38
CA SER A 2 8.63 -5.73 14.94
C SER A 2 8.41 -5.88 16.45
N GLN A 3 8.92 -4.93 17.22
CA GLN A 3 8.90 -4.92 18.69
C GLN A 3 7.49 -5.02 19.27
N LEU A 4 6.49 -4.56 18.51
CA LEU A 4 5.08 -4.50 18.88
C LEU A 4 4.38 -5.87 18.84
N ALA A 5 4.81 -6.79 17.96
CA ALA A 5 4.25 -8.16 17.90
C ALA A 5 4.55 -8.99 19.16
N ARG A 6 5.47 -8.52 20.02
CA ARG A 6 5.74 -9.09 21.34
C ARG A 6 4.86 -8.51 22.44
N GLN A 7 4.40 -7.26 22.30
CA GLN A 7 3.64 -6.55 23.35
C GLN A 7 2.16 -6.94 23.40
N VAL A 8 1.57 -7.37 22.27
CA VAL A 8 0.12 -7.64 22.18
C VAL A 8 -0.22 -9.15 22.26
N GLY A 9 0.75 -10.02 22.53
CA GLY A 9 0.54 -11.48 22.57
C GLY A 9 0.11 -12.13 21.24
N ILE A 10 -0.04 -11.34 20.18
CA ILE A 10 -0.43 -11.77 18.83
C ILE A 10 0.79 -11.62 17.93
N SER A 11 1.29 -12.74 17.40
CA SER A 11 2.42 -12.75 16.47
C SER A 11 2.13 -11.90 15.23
N ARG A 12 3.17 -11.45 14.50
CA ARG A 12 3.00 -10.83 13.16
C ARG A 12 2.15 -11.71 12.24
N ALA A 13 2.18 -13.02 12.43
CA ALA A 13 1.34 -13.98 11.74
C ALA A 13 -0.13 -13.99 12.23
N GLY A 14 -0.44 -13.68 13.49
CA GLY A 14 -1.80 -13.59 14.04
C GLY A 14 -2.52 -12.27 13.73
N LEU A 15 -1.80 -11.15 13.76
CA LEU A 15 -2.25 -9.84 13.25
C LEU A 15 -2.38 -9.90 11.73
N GLY A 16 -1.39 -10.54 11.10
CA GLY A 16 -1.47 -11.03 9.74
C GLY A 16 -2.76 -11.82 9.54
N TRP A 17 -3.07 -12.83 10.36
CA TRP A 17 -4.24 -13.71 10.20
C TRP A 17 -5.58 -12.95 10.25
N LEU A 18 -5.70 -12.01 11.20
CA LEU A 18 -6.84 -11.09 11.32
C LEU A 18 -7.01 -10.22 10.07
N CYS A 19 -5.92 -9.77 9.45
CA CYS A 19 -5.93 -8.98 8.21
C CYS A 19 -5.91 -9.84 6.92
N LEU A 20 -5.51 -11.12 7.02
CA LEU A 20 -5.23 -12.03 5.90
C LEU A 20 -6.49 -12.75 5.43
N LYS A 21 -7.44 -13.07 6.32
CA LYS A 21 -8.65 -13.84 5.96
C LYS A 21 -9.61 -13.00 5.10
N GLN A 22 -9.35 -12.97 3.80
CA GLN A 22 -10.18 -12.54 2.64
C GLN A 22 -10.90 -11.16 2.66
N GLY A 23 -11.07 -10.49 3.79
CA GLY A 23 -12.00 -9.36 3.91
C GLY A 23 -11.49 -8.01 3.44
N ALA A 24 -10.17 -7.80 3.34
CA ALA A 24 -9.59 -6.47 3.12
C ALA A 24 -10.27 -5.43 4.03
N PRO A 25 -10.06 -5.53 5.36
CA PRO A 25 -10.86 -4.83 6.36
C PRO A 25 -11.00 -3.35 6.02
N ASP A 26 -12.23 -2.85 6.12
CA ASP A 26 -12.55 -1.44 5.99
C ASP A 26 -12.17 -0.67 7.26
N GLU A 27 -12.37 0.64 7.23
CA GLU A 27 -12.00 1.51 8.35
C GLU A 27 -12.75 1.14 9.65
N GLU A 28 -14.03 0.76 9.54
CA GLU A 28 -14.83 0.36 10.71
C GLU A 28 -14.30 -0.94 11.33
N THR A 29 -13.98 -1.93 10.49
CA THR A 29 -13.36 -3.18 10.94
C THR A 29 -11.99 -2.92 11.55
N ALA A 30 -11.19 -2.02 10.96
CA ALA A 30 -9.88 -1.63 11.49
C ALA A 30 -9.99 -0.93 12.85
N LYS A 31 -11.01 -0.09 13.07
CA LYS A 31 -11.31 0.54 14.37
C LYS A 31 -11.68 -0.50 15.43
N LYS A 32 -12.54 -1.47 15.09
CA LYS A 32 -12.89 -2.57 15.99
C LYS A 32 -11.67 -3.42 16.35
N ILE A 33 -10.82 -3.72 15.37
CA ILE A 33 -9.55 -4.42 15.61
C ILE A 33 -8.70 -3.57 16.57
N ALA A 34 -8.41 -2.32 16.25
CA ALA A 34 -7.61 -1.40 17.07
C ALA A 34 -8.06 -1.39 18.55
N GLN A 35 -9.37 -1.36 18.79
CA GLN A 35 -9.95 -1.46 20.13
C GLN A 35 -9.71 -2.82 20.81
N ILE A 36 -9.95 -3.94 20.11
CA ILE A 36 -9.77 -5.29 20.64
C ILE A 36 -8.32 -5.57 21.03
N ILE A 37 -7.38 -5.06 20.24
CA ILE A 37 -5.94 -5.27 20.46
C ILE A 37 -5.26 -4.11 21.19
N GLU A 38 -6.02 -3.12 21.65
CA GLU A 38 -5.52 -1.94 22.39
C GLU A 38 -4.34 -1.22 21.71
N VAL A 39 -4.42 -1.06 20.39
CA VAL A 39 -3.41 -0.30 19.62
C VAL A 39 -4.04 0.87 18.88
N ASP A 40 -3.19 1.81 18.49
CA ASP A 40 -3.61 2.95 17.69
C ASP A 40 -4.07 2.54 16.27
N LEU A 41 -5.09 3.23 15.76
CA LEU A 41 -5.67 2.97 14.43
C LEU A 41 -4.61 3.09 13.32
N THR A 42 -3.63 3.97 13.47
CA THR A 42 -2.52 4.14 12.51
C THR A 42 -1.74 2.85 12.34
N GLN A 43 -1.53 2.10 13.43
CA GLN A 43 -0.78 0.85 13.39
C GLN A 43 -1.56 -0.23 12.65
N VAL A 44 -2.86 -0.32 12.88
CA VAL A 44 -3.75 -1.24 12.15
C VAL A 44 -3.82 -0.84 10.67
N ALA A 45 -4.01 0.45 10.38
CA ALA A 45 -4.03 0.99 9.02
C ALA A 45 -2.77 0.64 8.24
N ARG A 46 -1.60 0.82 8.86
CA ARG A 46 -0.31 0.45 8.29
C ARG A 46 -0.25 -1.03 7.96
N LEU A 47 -0.54 -1.90 8.92
CA LEU A 47 -0.50 -3.35 8.74
C LEU A 47 -1.44 -3.82 7.63
N VAL A 48 -2.67 -3.29 7.60
CA VAL A 48 -3.66 -3.63 6.57
C VAL A 48 -3.12 -3.33 5.17
N HIS A 49 -2.48 -2.18 4.97
CA HIS A 49 -2.02 -1.75 3.65
C HIS A 49 -0.67 -2.36 3.26
N GLU A 50 0.25 -2.59 4.21
CA GLU A 50 1.47 -3.38 3.98
C GLU A 50 1.11 -4.82 3.56
N SER A 51 0.17 -5.48 4.26
CA SER A 51 -0.27 -6.84 3.90
C SER A 51 -0.98 -6.91 2.55
N LYS A 52 -1.63 -5.84 2.09
CA LYS A 52 -2.16 -5.78 0.71
C LYS A 52 -1.03 -5.80 -0.31
N LEU A 53 0.08 -5.10 -0.06
CA LEU A 53 1.27 -5.14 -0.91
C LEU A 53 1.95 -6.51 -0.87
N GLU A 54 2.09 -7.13 0.31
CA GLU A 54 2.61 -8.49 0.47
C GLU A 54 1.78 -9.51 -0.34
N LYS A 55 0.44 -9.41 -0.31
CA LYS A 55 -0.45 -10.24 -1.14
C LYS A 55 -0.22 -10.01 -2.64
N LEU A 56 -0.01 -8.77 -3.07
CA LEU A 56 0.26 -8.47 -4.48
C LEU A 56 1.64 -8.99 -4.91
N ALA A 57 2.66 -8.92 -4.05
CA ALA A 57 3.97 -9.52 -4.29
C ALA A 57 3.87 -11.05 -4.42
N ALA A 58 3.19 -11.71 -3.48
CA ALA A 58 3.00 -13.16 -3.50
C ALA A 58 2.25 -13.66 -4.75
N GLN A 59 1.41 -12.81 -5.35
CA GLN A 59 0.70 -13.09 -6.60
C GLN A 59 1.49 -12.68 -7.86
N ASN A 60 2.75 -12.24 -7.74
CA ASN A 60 3.56 -11.70 -8.83
C ASN A 60 2.88 -10.51 -9.56
N LYS A 61 2.05 -9.74 -8.86
CA LYS A 61 1.29 -8.61 -9.42
C LYS A 61 2.00 -7.27 -9.26
N LEU A 62 2.94 -7.15 -8.32
CA LEU A 62 3.83 -5.99 -8.21
C LEU A 62 4.93 -6.06 -9.26
N THR A 63 4.72 -5.38 -10.38
CA THR A 63 5.65 -5.38 -11.51
C THR A 63 5.78 -4.00 -12.15
N TYR A 64 6.96 -3.68 -12.67
CA TYR A 64 7.18 -2.49 -13.49
C TYR A 64 7.58 -2.89 -14.91
N ALA A 65 7.17 -2.07 -15.88
CA ALA A 65 7.52 -2.29 -17.28
C ALA A 65 8.85 -1.60 -17.59
N THR A 66 9.82 -2.35 -18.11
CA THR A 66 11.06 -1.77 -18.65
C THR A 66 10.90 -1.54 -20.16
N LYS A 67 11.31 -0.37 -20.65
CA LYS A 67 11.21 0.01 -22.07
C LYS A 67 12.49 -0.25 -22.87
N PHE A 68 13.41 -1.05 -22.35
CA PHE A 68 14.72 -1.24 -22.99
C PHE A 68 14.69 -2.18 -24.22
N SER A 69 13.54 -2.76 -24.61
CA SER A 69 13.44 -3.57 -25.83
C SER A 69 12.07 -3.48 -26.52
N LYS A 70 12.00 -3.87 -27.81
CA LYS A 70 10.78 -3.99 -28.62
C LYS A 70 9.71 -4.90 -27.98
N VAL A 71 10.09 -5.72 -27.01
CA VAL A 71 9.20 -6.51 -26.17
C VAL A 71 9.27 -5.94 -24.76
N GLY A 72 8.19 -5.30 -24.30
CA GLY A 72 8.14 -4.78 -22.94
C GLY A 72 8.22 -5.94 -21.94
N THR A 73 9.30 -5.99 -21.14
CA THR A 73 9.43 -6.99 -20.08
C THR A 73 8.90 -6.43 -18.77
N LYS A 74 8.09 -7.23 -18.08
CA LYS A 74 7.62 -6.94 -16.72
C LYS A 74 8.65 -7.49 -15.74
N GLN A 75 9.20 -6.61 -14.91
CA GLN A 75 10.14 -6.97 -13.85
C GLN A 75 9.44 -6.88 -12.50
N PRO A 76 9.69 -7.83 -11.57
CA PRO A 76 9.08 -7.78 -10.24
C PRO A 76 9.60 -6.58 -9.43
N VAL A 77 8.73 -6.01 -8.60
CA VAL A 77 9.12 -5.01 -7.60
C VAL A 77 9.29 -5.73 -6.27
N PRO A 78 10.46 -5.62 -5.60
CA PRO A 78 10.63 -6.13 -4.24
C PRO A 78 9.57 -5.54 -3.29
N VAL A 79 8.97 -6.37 -2.45
CA VAL A 79 7.87 -5.96 -1.56
C VAL A 79 8.32 -4.90 -0.56
N GLU A 80 9.56 -4.98 -0.10
CA GLU A 80 10.20 -4.03 0.81
C GLU A 80 10.25 -2.63 0.20
N ASN A 81 10.55 -2.53 -1.11
CA ASN A 81 10.57 -1.27 -1.83
C ASN A 81 9.17 -0.69 -2.01
N ALA A 82 8.16 -1.54 -2.24
CA ALA A 82 6.78 -1.10 -2.33
C ALA A 82 6.27 -0.57 -0.97
N ILE A 83 6.63 -1.24 0.13
CA ILE A 83 6.32 -0.80 1.50
C ILE A 83 7.05 0.51 1.83
N ALA A 84 8.32 0.65 1.45
CA ALA A 84 9.04 1.91 1.61
C ALA A 84 8.35 3.06 0.86
N GLY A 85 7.93 2.82 -0.39
CA GLY A 85 7.17 3.79 -1.17
C GLY A 85 5.84 4.18 -0.51
N LEU A 86 5.10 3.23 0.05
CA LEU A 86 3.87 3.48 0.81
C LEU A 86 4.13 4.46 1.96
N ASN A 87 5.15 4.18 2.78
CA ASN A 87 5.47 4.99 3.95
C ASN A 87 5.93 6.41 3.59
N ILE A 88 6.64 6.58 2.47
CA ILE A 88 7.01 7.91 1.96
C ILE A 88 5.77 8.71 1.58
N VAL A 89 4.81 8.11 0.88
CA VAL A 89 3.57 8.79 0.47
C VAL A 89 2.72 9.15 1.69
N VAL A 90 2.62 8.27 2.69
CA VAL A 90 1.91 8.57 3.95
C VAL A 90 2.55 9.75 4.67
N ARG A 91 3.88 9.76 4.78
CA ARG A 91 4.60 10.90 5.38
C ARG A 91 4.30 12.21 4.66
N ALA A 92 4.27 12.19 3.32
CA ALA A 92 3.91 13.36 2.54
C ALA A 92 2.46 13.82 2.81
N PHE A 93 1.52 12.91 3.03
CA PHE A 93 0.16 13.28 3.47
C PHE A 93 0.15 13.95 4.84
N HIS A 94 0.89 13.41 5.81
CA HIS A 94 0.99 14.01 7.15
C HIS A 94 1.58 15.43 7.11
N GLU A 95 2.55 15.68 6.23
CA GLU A 95 3.12 17.02 6.04
C GLU A 95 2.08 18.01 5.47
N VAL A 96 1.21 17.57 4.57
CA VAL A 96 0.16 18.42 3.98
C VAL A 96 -1.00 18.66 4.95
N ILE A 97 -1.40 17.64 5.73
CA ILE A 97 -2.55 17.69 6.63
C ILE A 97 -2.39 18.71 7.76
N GLN A 98 -1.16 19.01 8.18
CA GLN A 98 -0.88 20.07 9.15
C GLN A 98 -1.38 21.46 8.69
N THR A 99 -1.64 21.63 7.39
CA THR A 99 -2.16 22.87 6.81
C THR A 99 -3.69 22.90 6.68
N ILE A 100 -4.37 21.79 7.01
CA ILE A 100 -5.81 21.59 6.84
C ILE A 100 -6.50 21.70 8.21
N PRO A 101 -7.68 22.35 8.31
CA PRO A 101 -8.49 22.36 9.53
C PRO A 101 -8.78 20.95 10.06
N GLU A 102 -8.73 20.74 11.37
CA GLU A 102 -8.90 19.42 12.01
C GLU A 102 -10.18 18.69 11.57
N GLU A 103 -11.25 19.45 11.31
CA GLU A 103 -12.57 18.95 10.87
C GLU A 103 -12.52 18.26 9.49
N ASP A 104 -11.59 18.69 8.64
CA ASP A 104 -11.41 18.22 7.27
C ASP A 104 -10.25 17.21 7.14
N GLN A 105 -9.56 16.89 8.25
CA GLN A 105 -8.42 15.99 8.20
C GLN A 105 -8.87 14.54 7.93
N PRO A 106 -8.34 13.88 6.88
CA PRO A 106 -8.64 12.48 6.64
C PRO A 106 -8.02 11.63 7.75
N SER A 107 -8.68 10.54 8.11
CA SER A 107 -8.14 9.62 9.11
C SER A 107 -6.86 8.95 8.63
N ASP A 108 -5.99 8.48 9.54
CA ASP A 108 -4.80 7.71 9.18
C ASP A 108 -5.14 6.52 8.27
N PHE A 109 -6.26 5.87 8.53
CA PHE A 109 -6.72 4.78 7.68
C PHE A 109 -6.98 5.22 6.23
N GLN A 110 -7.59 6.39 6.03
CA GLN A 110 -7.84 6.95 4.70
C GLN A 110 -6.53 7.36 4.01
N MET A 111 -5.58 7.93 4.75
CA MET A 111 -4.25 8.25 4.21
C MET A 111 -3.52 7.01 3.73
N TYR A 112 -3.45 5.95 4.55
CA TYR A 112 -2.83 4.69 4.14
C TYR A 112 -3.55 4.05 2.94
N LYS A 113 -4.88 4.17 2.86
CA LYS A 113 -5.66 3.70 1.71
C LYS A 113 -5.30 4.45 0.43
N GLN A 114 -5.24 5.78 0.48
CA GLN A 114 -4.85 6.60 -0.66
C GLN A 114 -3.41 6.33 -1.09
N ALA A 115 -2.49 6.27 -0.12
CA ALA A 115 -1.08 5.97 -0.37
C ALA A 115 -0.89 4.60 -1.03
N TYR A 116 -1.63 3.59 -0.55
CA TYR A 116 -1.64 2.27 -1.17
C TYR A 116 -2.13 2.31 -2.62
N GLU A 117 -3.22 3.02 -2.92
CA GLU A 117 -3.72 3.12 -4.30
C GLU A 117 -2.74 3.87 -5.22
N ILE A 118 -1.99 4.86 -4.71
CA ILE A 118 -0.91 5.54 -5.46
C ILE A 118 0.20 4.54 -5.80
N VAL A 119 0.74 3.83 -4.79
CA VAL A 119 1.82 2.84 -4.98
C VAL A 119 1.38 1.73 -5.92
N LYS A 120 0.20 1.17 -5.68
CA LYS A 120 -0.44 0.16 -6.52
C LYS A 120 -0.63 0.65 -7.96
N GLY A 121 -1.07 1.90 -8.15
CA GLY A 121 -1.27 2.48 -9.48
C GLY A 121 0.01 2.62 -10.31
N GLN A 122 1.18 2.76 -9.66
CA GLN A 122 2.47 2.81 -10.35
C GLN A 122 3.02 1.42 -10.70
N PHE A 123 2.74 0.40 -9.86
CA PHE A 123 3.34 -0.93 -9.95
C PHE A 123 2.38 -2.07 -10.31
N LEU A 124 1.11 -1.79 -10.62
CA LEU A 124 0.22 -2.76 -11.25
C LEU A 124 0.38 -2.70 -12.78
N GLY A 125 0.74 -3.85 -13.35
CA GLY A 125 1.10 -4.04 -14.76
C GLY A 125 -0.01 -3.83 -15.81
N ASN A 126 -0.99 -2.98 -15.54
CA ASN A 126 -2.09 -2.60 -16.44
C ASN A 126 -1.95 -1.19 -17.02
N ARG A 127 -0.84 -0.48 -16.80
CA ARG A 127 -0.51 0.65 -17.70
C ARG A 127 -0.29 0.08 -19.10
N LYS A 128 -1.35 0.09 -19.92
CA LYS A 128 -1.26 0.00 -21.36
C LYS A 128 -0.17 0.99 -21.75
N VAL A 129 0.96 0.49 -22.26
CA VAL A 129 1.98 1.34 -22.85
C VAL A 129 1.25 2.14 -23.93
N SER A 130 1.01 3.42 -23.65
CA SER A 130 0.19 4.25 -24.53
C SER A 130 0.82 4.25 -25.91
N LYS A 131 0.09 3.75 -26.91
CA LYS A 131 0.45 3.72 -28.35
C LYS A 131 0.70 5.12 -28.95
N ARG A 132 0.72 6.19 -28.15
CA ARG A 132 0.82 7.58 -28.62
C ARG A 132 2.19 8.03 -29.13
N GLN A 133 3.24 7.21 -29.07
CA GLN A 133 4.56 7.58 -29.61
C GLN A 133 4.92 6.93 -30.95
N GLN A 134 4.10 6.03 -31.51
CA GLN A 134 4.35 5.48 -32.85
C GLN A 134 3.85 6.35 -34.01
N ALA A 135 3.10 7.44 -33.74
CA ALA A 135 2.52 8.30 -34.77
C ALA A 135 3.33 9.57 -35.09
N ARG A 136 4.55 9.73 -34.56
CA ARG A 136 5.39 10.93 -34.79
C ARG A 136 6.76 10.67 -35.42
N SER A 137 7.03 9.44 -35.88
CA SER A 137 8.26 9.12 -36.63
C SER A 137 7.95 8.59 -38.04
N GLY A 138 6.87 9.07 -38.64
CA GLY A 138 6.55 8.90 -40.05
C GLY A 138 6.31 10.26 -40.66
N ASN A 139 7.39 10.95 -40.99
CA ASN A 139 7.52 11.93 -42.07
C ASN A 139 9.01 12.15 -42.32
#